data_AF-A0A8B6FHJ1-F1
#
_entry.id   AF-A0A8B6FHJ1-F1
#
_cell.length_a   1.000
_cell.length_b   1.000
_cell.length_c   1.000
_cell.angle_alpha   90.00
_cell.angle_beta   90.00
_cell.angle_gamma   90.00
#
_symmetry.space_group_name_H-M   'P 1'
#
loop_
_entity.id
_entity.type
_entity.pdbx_description
1 polymer ?
#
loop_
_entity_poly.entity_id
_entity_poly.type
_entity_poly.pdbx_seq_one_letter_code
_entity_poly.pdbx_strand_id
1 'polypeptide(L)' 'MEKILREFIIEHMKKNNLFSKKQYGFIAGRSTGLQLLEVIDKWTEALDQGLDIDCIYTDFMKAFDK' A
#
# COMPACT_ATOMS: atom_id res chain seq x y z
N MET A 1 -1.47 -21.86 -14.86
CA MET A 1 -1.23 -22.36 -13.48
C MET A 1 -0.99 -21.20 -12.51
N GLU A 2 -0.07 -20.28 -12.81
CA GLU A 2 0.25 -19.12 -11.96
C GLU A 2 -0.95 -18.24 -11.62
N LYS A 3 -1.81 -17.91 -12.60
CA LYS A 3 -3.03 -17.11 -12.37
C LYS A 3 -3.97 -17.75 -11.33
N ILE A 4 -4.16 -19.08 -11.41
CA ILE A 4 -5.01 -19.83 -10.49
C ILE A 4 -4.40 -19.80 -9.08
N LEU A 5 -3.09 -20.05 -8.97
CA LEU A 5 -2.38 -19.98 -7.69
C LEU A 5 -2.49 -18.59 -7.05
N ARG A 6 -2.29 -17.53 -7.85
CA ARG A 6 -2.44 -16.14 -7.41
C ARG A 6 -3.84 -15.87 -6.87
N GLU A 7 -4.89 -16.34 -7.56
CA GLU A 7 -6.27 -16.18 -7.11
C GLU A 7 -6.50 -16.85 -5.76
N PHE A 8 -6.04 -18.10 -5.58
CA PHE A 8 -6.12 -18.79 -4.29
C PHE A 8 -5.38 -18.06 -3.16
N ILE A 9 -4.17 -17.56 -3.43
CA ILE A 9 -3.38 -16.81 -2.43
C ILE A 9 -4.10 -15.52 -2.05
N ILE A 10 -4.58 -14.74 -3.03
CA ILE A 10 -5.29 -13.48 -2.77
C ILE A 10 -6.54 -13.73 -1.93
N GLU A 11 -7.34 -14.76 -2.27
CA GLU A 11 -8.55 -15.08 -1.53
C GLU A 11 -8.25 -15.54 -0.10
N HIS A 12 -7.21 -16.35 0.09
CA HIS A 12 -6.76 -16.71 1.44
C HIS A 12 -6.30 -15.49 2.24
N MET A 13 -5.51 -14.59 1.65
CA MET A 13 -5.03 -13.39 2.32
C MET A 13 -6.17 -12.43 2.69
N LYS A 14 -7.18 -12.28 1.81
CA LYS A 14 -8.39 -11.50 2.11
C LYS A 14 -9.21 -12.12 3.24
N LYS A 15 -9.52 -13.42 3.15
CA LYS A 15 -10.33 -14.13 4.14
C LYS A 15 -9.75 -14.07 5.54
N ASN A 16 -8.43 -14.05 5.65
CA ASN A 16 -7.70 -14.01 6.92
C ASN A 16 -7.20 -12.60 7.31
N ASN A 17 -7.61 -11.55 6.58
CA ASN A 17 -7.22 -10.16 6.84
C ASN A 17 -5.69 -9.94 6.92
N LEU A 18 -4.93 -10.60 6.05
CA LEU A 18 -3.45 -10.57 6.05
C LEU A 18 -2.87 -9.38 5.27
N PHE A 19 -3.68 -8.68 4.47
CA PHE A 19 -3.25 -7.45 3.80
C PHE A 19 -3.28 -6.25 4.75
N SER A 20 -2.24 -5.42 4.70
CA SER A 20 -2.25 -4.15 5.41
C SER A 20 -3.32 -3.22 4.83
N LYS A 21 -4.04 -2.51 5.72
CA LYS A 21 -4.97 -1.45 5.30
C LYS A 21 -4.28 -0.34 4.52
N LYS A 22 -2.96 -0.16 4.69
CA LYS A 22 -2.13 0.83 3.98
C LYS A 22 -1.39 0.26 2.75
N GLN A 23 -1.68 -0.96 2.32
CA GLN A 23 -1.10 -1.54 1.11
C GLN A 23 -1.94 -1.16 -0.11
N TYR A 24 -1.31 -0.50 -1.10
CA TYR A 24 -1.97 -0.12 -2.35
C TYR A 24 -1.41 -0.86 -3.56
N GLY A 25 -0.16 -1.34 -3.48
CA GLY A 25 0.44 -2.18 -4.51
C GLY A 25 -0.18 -3.58 -4.56
N PHE A 26 -0.33 -4.10 -5.78
CA PHE A 26 -0.75 -5.48 -6.08
C PHE A 26 -2.14 -5.89 -5.56
N ILE A 27 -2.98 -4.94 -5.13
CA ILE A 27 -4.35 -5.18 -4.65
C ILE A 27 -5.35 -4.58 -5.63
N ALA A 28 -6.33 -5.39 -6.07
CA ALA A 28 -7.40 -4.92 -6.95
C ALA A 28 -8.24 -3.83 -6.28
N GLY A 29 -8.55 -2.76 -7.02
CA GLY A 29 -9.30 -1.61 -6.51
C GLY A 29 -8.47 -0.61 -5.70
N ARG A 30 -7.15 -0.81 -5.58
CA ARG A 30 -6.23 0.16 -5.00
C ARG A 30 -5.19 0.55 -6.04
N SER A 31 -4.83 1.83 -6.04
CA SER A 31 -3.86 2.40 -6.99
C SER A 31 -2.83 3.24 -6.25
N THR A 32 -1.70 3.49 -6.92
CA THR A 32 -0.68 4.43 -6.45
C THR A 32 -1.24 5.85 -6.36
N GLY A 33 -2.15 6.24 -7.26
CA GLY A 33 -2.85 7.52 -7.17
C GLY A 33 -3.71 7.65 -5.92
N LEU A 34 -4.44 6.59 -5.54
CA LEU A 34 -5.22 6.58 -4.29
C LEU A 34 -4.31 6.69 -3.06
N GLN A 35 -3.14 6.03 -3.10
CA GLN A 35 -2.15 6.12 -2.04
C GLN A 35 -1.63 7.54 -1.86
N LEU A 36 -1.28 8.22 -2.97
CA LEU A 36 -0.81 9.60 -2.94
C LEU A 36 -1.90 10.55 -2.45
N LEU A 37 -3.14 10.38 -2.92
CA LEU A 37 -4.27 11.21 -2.48
C LEU A 37 -4.48 11.10 -0.97
N GLU A 38 -4.47 9.88 -0.42
CA GLU A 38 -4.65 9.67 1.02
C GLU A 38 -3.50 10.23 1.86
N VAL A 39 -2.27 10.21 1.33
CA VAL A 39 -1.13 10.82 2.02
C VAL A 39 -1.22 12.35 2.00
N ILE A 40 -1.55 12.95 0.84
CA ILE A 40 -1.70 14.40 0.71
C ILE A 40 -2.81 14.92 1.63
N ASP A 41 -3.93 14.21 1.72
CA ASP A 41 -5.04 14.54 2.61
C ASP A 41 -4.58 14.60 4.08
N LYS A 42 -3.92 13.53 4.55
CA LYS A 42 -3.37 13.47 5.92
C LYS A 42 -2.31 14.53 6.20
N TRP A 43 -1.46 14.82 5.21
CA TRP A 43 -0.44 15.85 5.33
C TRP A 43 -1.07 17.24 5.39
N THR A 44 -2.10 17.49 4.59
CA THR A 44 -2.84 18.76 4.62
C THR A 44 -3.51 18.95 5.99
N GLU A 45 -4.17 17.92 6.52
CA GLU A 45 -4.76 17.97 7.86
C GLU A 45 -3.73 18.23 8.97
N ALA A 46 -2.54 17.64 8.87
CA ALA A 46 -1.47 17.85 9.84
C ALA A 46 -0.91 19.29 9.76
N LEU A 47 -0.73 19.83 8.56
CA LEU A 47 -0.30 21.22 8.36
C LEU A 47 -1.33 22.22 8.88
N ASP A 48 -2.63 21.97 8.66
CA ASP A 48 -3.72 22.79 9.19
C ASP A 48 -3.74 22.81 10.73
N GLN A 49 -3.25 21.74 11.36
CA GLN A 49 -3.07 21.64 12.81
C GLN A 49 -1.75 22.24 13.32
N GLY A 50 -0.90 22.75 12.43
CA GLY A 50 0.43 23.30 12.76
C GLY A 50 1.44 22.23 13.16
N LEU A 51 1.25 20.98 12.71
CA LEU A 51 2.20 19.89 12.94
C LEU A 51 3.27 19.86 11.84
N ASP A 52 4.48 19.47 12.23
CA ASP A 52 5.56 19.20 11.29
C ASP A 52 5.41 17.81 10.66
N ILE A 53 5.88 17.66 9.41
CA ILE A 53 5.82 16.42 8.65
C ILE A 53 7.22 16.00 8.22
N ASP A 54 7.61 14.80 8.63
CA ASP A 54 8.80 14.12 8.14
C ASP A 54 8.42 12.85 7.36
N CYS A 55 9.17 12.55 6.29
CA CYS A 55 8.97 11.35 5.49
C CYS A 55 10.28 10.60 5.29
N ILE A 56 10.27 9.29 5.57
CA ILE A 56 11.38 8.40 5.29
C ILE A 56 10.97 7.50 4.12
N TYR A 57 11.57 7.75 2.97
CA TYR A 57 11.41 6.89 1.80
C TYR A 57 12.34 5.69 1.91
N THR A 58 11.76 4.49 1.81
CA THR A 58 12.49 3.22 1.86
C THR A 58 12.22 2.42 0.59
N ASP A 59 13.24 1.72 0.09
CA ASP A 59 13.10 0.83 -1.05
C ASP A 59 13.92 -0.46 -0.82
N PHE A 60 13.55 -1.54 -1.52
CA PHE A 60 14.24 -2.81 -1.48
C PHE A 60 15.18 -2.95 -2.69
N MET A 61 16.48 -3.11 -2.42
CA MET A 61 17.43 -3.48 -3.48
C MET A 61 17.05 -4.85 -4.05
N LYS A 62 16.87 -4.93 -5.38
CA LYS A 62 16.54 -6.17 -6.08
C LYS A 62 15.30 -6.87 -5.51
N ALA A 63 14.20 -6.14 -5.33
CA ALA A 63 12.96 -6.66 -4.70
C ALA A 63 12.43 -8.01 -5.25
N PHE A 64 12.74 -8.32 -6.50
CA PHE A 64 12.32 -9.58 -7.16
C PHE A 64 13.48 -10.42 -7.69
N ASP A 65 14.71 -9.90 -7.65
CA ASP A 65 15.91 -10.62 -8.07
C ASP A 65 16.64 -11.19 -6.84
N LYS A 66 17.40 -12.27 -7.02
CA LYS A 66 18.37 -12.71 -6.00
C LYS A 66 19.67 -11.91 -6.06
#